data_AF-A0A4Q6FL93-F1
#
_entry.id   AF-A0A4Q6FL93-F1
#
_cell.length_a   1.000
_cell.length_b   1.000
_cell.length_c   1.000
_cell.angle_alpha   90.00
_cell.angle_beta   90.00
_cell.angle_gamma   90.00
#
_symmetry.space_group_name_H-M   'P 1'
#
loop_
_entity.id
_entity.type
_entity.pdbx_description
1 polymer ?
#
loop_
_entity_poly.entity_id
_entity_poly.type
_entity_poly.pdbx_seq_one_letter_code
_entity_poly.pdbx_strand_id
1 'polypeptide(L)'
;MIALSALQAALMFVDEGIFHRRRGLGKFERYGHVADTLMFTFALSVPCFLVPNQTGLIFFGALALGSSLLITKDEWIHADTCTGLEHWCHAMLFVLHGALLLCFGLLWFYDPQALILRLLPLGTLVFAAYQHIYWNVYVRRRHQ
;
A
#
# COMPACT_ATOMS: atom_id res chain seq x y z
N MET A 1 4.83 15.87 1.60
CA MET A 1 4.19 14.87 0.71
C MET A 1 5.18 14.24 -0.25
N ILE A 2 5.75 14.97 -1.24
CA ILE A 2 6.65 14.40 -2.26
C ILE A 2 7.78 13.56 -1.64
N ALA A 3 8.49 14.10 -0.65
CA ALA A 3 9.58 13.38 0.01
C ALA A 3 9.11 12.08 0.70
N LEU A 4 7.95 12.10 1.36
CA LEU A 4 7.37 10.90 2.00
C LEU A 4 6.95 9.86 0.95
N SER A 5 6.35 10.30 -0.16
CA SER A 5 5.96 9.40 -1.25
C SER A 5 7.18 8.79 -1.93
N ALA A 6 8.24 9.57 -2.13
CA ALA A 6 9.50 9.08 -2.69
C ALA A 6 10.16 8.06 -1.75
N LEU A 7 10.17 8.33 -0.44
CA LEU A 7 10.70 7.40 0.56
C LEU A 7 9.88 6.09 0.61
N GLN A 8 8.54 6.18 0.60
CA GLN A 8 7.66 5.02 0.53
C GLN A 8 7.97 4.19 -0.72
N ALA A 9 8.05 4.82 -1.90
CA ALA A 9 8.35 4.12 -3.14
C ALA A 9 9.73 3.45 -3.13
N ALA A 10 10.74 4.11 -2.57
CA ALA A 10 12.08 3.55 -2.42
C ALA A 10 12.09 2.32 -1.50
N LEU A 11 11.43 2.40 -0.35
CA LEU A 11 11.32 1.27 0.58
C LEU A 11 10.50 0.12 -0.01
N MET A 12 9.39 0.42 -0.71
CA MET A 12 8.61 -0.60 -1.42
C MET A 12 9.45 -1.30 -2.49
N PHE A 13 10.31 -0.56 -3.21
CA PHE A 13 11.22 -1.14 -4.19
C PHE A 13 12.28 -2.04 -3.55
N VAL A 14 12.85 -1.63 -2.42
CA VAL A 14 13.79 -2.47 -1.65
C VAL A 14 13.11 -3.74 -1.17
N ASP A 15 11.92 -3.61 -0.60
CA ASP A 15 11.13 -4.72 -0.09
C ASP A 15 10.77 -5.73 -1.19
N GLU A 16 10.06 -5.26 -2.22
CA GLU A 16 9.58 -6.09 -3.32
C GLU A 16 10.72 -6.61 -4.21
N GLY A 17 11.75 -5.79 -4.46
CA GLY A 17 12.84 -6.10 -5.37
C GLY A 17 13.95 -6.93 -4.73
N ILE A 18 14.17 -6.80 -3.43
CA ILE A 18 15.30 -7.44 -2.72
C ILE A 18 14.78 -8.45 -1.71
N PHE A 19 14.01 -8.04 -0.71
CA PHE A 19 13.62 -8.93 0.40
C PHE A 19 12.67 -10.04 -0.07
N HIS A 20 11.55 -9.69 -0.69
CA HIS A 20 10.56 -10.66 -1.17
C HIS A 20 11.15 -11.62 -2.21
N ARG A 21 12.00 -11.15 -3.11
CA ARG A 21 12.63 -12.01 -4.14
C ARG A 21 13.66 -12.97 -3.56
N ARG A 22 14.37 -12.58 -2.49
CA ARG A 22 15.35 -13.44 -1.82
C ARG A 22 14.69 -14.50 -0.94
N ARG A 23 13.73 -14.09 -0.10
CA ARG A 23 13.03 -14.98 0.85
C ARG A 23 11.96 -15.82 0.16
N GLY A 24 11.36 -15.29 -0.91
CA GLY A 24 10.09 -15.77 -1.43
C GLY A 24 8.93 -15.34 -0.52
N LEU A 25 7.70 -15.57 -0.98
CA LEU A 25 6.49 -15.24 -0.23
C LEU A 25 5.62 -16.47 -0.01
N GLY A 26 5.06 -16.62 1.19
CA GLY A 26 4.03 -17.62 1.49
C GLY A 26 2.71 -17.30 0.79
N LYS A 27 1.79 -18.27 0.69
CA LYS A 27 0.48 -18.04 0.04
C LYS A 27 -0.30 -16.89 0.70
N PHE A 28 -0.27 -16.81 2.02
CA PHE A 28 -0.97 -15.76 2.76
C PHE A 28 -0.44 -14.37 2.38
N GLU A 29 0.89 -14.14 2.47
CA GLU A 29 1.52 -12.86 2.11
C GLU A 29 1.20 -12.46 0.67
N ARG A 30 1.25 -13.40 -0.29
CA ARG A 30 0.98 -13.09 -1.71
C ARG A 30 -0.43 -12.55 -1.98
N TYR A 31 -1.45 -13.10 -1.31
CA TYR A 31 -2.81 -12.58 -1.42
C TYR A 31 -3.02 -11.36 -0.52
N GLY A 32 -2.36 -11.35 0.64
CA GLY A 32 -2.31 -10.22 1.57
C GLY A 32 -1.85 -8.94 0.86
N HIS A 33 -0.68 -8.95 0.23
CA HIS A 33 -0.10 -7.78 -0.43
C HIS A 33 -1.01 -7.20 -1.51
N VAL A 34 -1.71 -8.05 -2.26
CA VAL A 34 -2.70 -7.59 -3.25
C VAL A 34 -3.89 -6.94 -2.55
N ALA A 35 -4.40 -7.53 -1.49
CA ALA A 35 -5.50 -6.97 -0.70
C ALA A 35 -5.12 -5.62 -0.07
N ASP A 36 -3.90 -5.50 0.45
CA ASP A 36 -3.37 -4.28 1.06
C ASP A 36 -3.32 -3.14 0.05
N THR A 37 -2.73 -3.41 -1.13
CA THR A 37 -2.63 -2.44 -2.22
C THR A 37 -4.00 -2.06 -2.76
N LEU A 38 -4.95 -3.00 -2.87
CA LEU A 38 -6.32 -2.69 -3.29
C LEU A 38 -7.07 -1.85 -2.24
N MET A 39 -6.94 -2.15 -0.95
CA MET A 39 -7.57 -1.38 0.11
C MET A 39 -7.03 0.06 0.16
N PHE A 40 -5.71 0.23 -0.02
CA PHE A 40 -5.09 1.54 -0.19
C PHE A 40 -5.62 2.26 -1.43
N THR A 41 -5.72 1.56 -2.55
CA THR A 41 -6.27 2.09 -3.80
C THR A 41 -7.71 2.57 -3.62
N PHE A 42 -8.54 1.83 -2.87
CA PHE A 42 -9.91 2.24 -2.57
C PHE A 42 -9.96 3.51 -1.72
N ALA A 43 -9.12 3.62 -0.69
CA ALA A 43 -9.02 4.85 0.09
C ALA A 43 -8.62 6.05 -0.79
N LEU A 44 -7.60 5.88 -1.64
CA LEU A 44 -7.15 6.94 -2.56
C LEU A 44 -8.15 7.27 -3.68
N SER A 45 -9.05 6.34 -4.00
CA SER A 45 -10.08 6.56 -5.02
C SER A 45 -11.21 7.47 -4.53
N VAL A 46 -11.39 7.64 -3.22
CA VAL A 46 -12.45 8.51 -2.67
C VAL A 46 -12.33 9.96 -3.20
N PRO A 47 -11.16 10.62 -3.13
CA PRO A 47 -10.93 11.92 -3.77
C PRO A 47 -11.26 11.99 -5.27
N CYS A 48 -11.29 10.86 -5.97
CA CYS A 48 -11.64 10.84 -7.39
C CYS A 48 -13.15 10.97 -7.64
N PHE A 49 -13.99 10.52 -6.71
CA PHE A 49 -15.43 10.42 -6.93
C PHE A 49 -16.26 11.30 -6.00
N LEU A 50 -15.70 11.70 -4.86
CA LEU A 50 -16.38 12.53 -3.87
C LEU A 50 -15.74 13.91 -3.75
N VAL A 51 -16.49 14.84 -3.16
CA VAL A 51 -16.01 16.17 -2.73
C VAL A 51 -15.63 16.13 -1.25
N PRO A 52 -14.69 16.97 -0.76
CA PRO A 52 -14.20 16.94 0.62
C PRO A 52 -15.19 17.59 1.61
N ASN A 53 -16.44 17.13 1.59
CA ASN A 53 -17.46 17.47 2.60
C ASN A 53 -17.41 16.48 3.78
N GLN A 54 -18.22 16.70 4.81
CA GLN A 54 -18.22 15.87 6.02
C GLN A 54 -18.38 14.38 5.72
N THR A 55 -19.33 14.01 4.85
CA THR A 55 -19.55 12.61 4.45
C THR A 55 -18.34 12.04 3.71
N GLY A 56 -17.78 12.77 2.74
CA GLY A 56 -16.60 12.36 1.99
C GLY A 56 -15.38 12.12 2.89
N LEU A 57 -15.15 13.01 3.85
CA LEU A 57 -14.07 12.89 4.83
C LEU A 57 -14.26 11.69 5.76
N ILE A 58 -15.51 11.40 6.20
CA ILE A 58 -15.81 10.20 7.00
C ILE A 58 -15.52 8.93 6.19
N PHE A 59 -15.97 8.87 4.92
CA PHE A 59 -15.70 7.72 4.05
C PHE A 59 -14.20 7.52 3.80
N PHE A 60 -13.48 8.59 3.46
CA PHE A 60 -12.03 8.53 3.30
C PHE A 60 -11.34 8.07 4.57
N GLY A 61 -11.68 8.67 5.72
CA GLY A 61 -11.08 8.33 7.01
C GLY A 61 -11.33 6.89 7.42
N ALA A 62 -12.54 6.37 7.20
CA ALA A 62 -12.87 4.98 7.48
C ALA A 62 -12.05 4.00 6.62
N LEU A 63 -11.93 4.26 5.32
CA LEU A 63 -11.11 3.44 4.41
C LEU A 63 -9.62 3.57 4.71
N ALA A 64 -9.13 4.77 5.04
CA ALA A 64 -7.74 5.01 5.40
C ALA A 64 -7.35 4.26 6.69
N LEU A 65 -8.22 4.32 7.70
CA LEU A 65 -8.04 3.55 8.94
C LEU A 65 -8.09 2.05 8.65
N GLY A 66 -9.09 1.59 7.90
CA GLY A 66 -9.21 0.18 7.51
C GLY A 66 -7.99 -0.31 6.73
N SER A 67 -7.46 0.48 5.81
CA SER A 67 -6.23 0.18 5.07
C SER A 67 -5.01 0.10 5.99
N SER A 68 -4.89 1.02 6.94
CA SER A 68 -3.77 1.05 7.89
C SER A 68 -3.82 -0.12 8.89
N LEU A 69 -5.02 -0.56 9.29
CA LEU A 69 -5.19 -1.73 10.15
C LEU A 69 -5.00 -3.04 9.36
N LEU A 70 -5.38 -3.06 8.09
CA LEU A 70 -5.27 -4.28 7.28
C LEU A 70 -3.81 -4.71 7.13
N ILE A 71 -2.89 -3.79 6.86
CA ILE A 71 -1.46 -4.11 6.70
C ILE A 71 -0.83 -4.68 7.97
N THR A 72 -1.36 -4.38 9.17
CA THR A 72 -0.80 -4.92 10.41
C THR A 72 -0.97 -6.43 10.54
N LYS A 73 -1.83 -7.05 9.73
CA LYS A 73 -1.97 -8.52 9.68
C LYS A 73 -0.65 -9.21 9.30
N ASP A 74 0.20 -8.55 8.52
CA ASP A 74 1.41 -9.18 7.98
C ASP A 74 2.49 -9.34 9.05
N GLU A 75 2.40 -8.57 10.14
CA GLU A 75 3.30 -8.68 11.29
C GLU A 75 3.34 -10.11 11.86
N TRP A 76 2.24 -10.85 11.76
CA TRP A 76 2.14 -12.21 12.28
C TRP A 76 3.06 -13.16 11.51
N ILE A 77 3.35 -12.86 10.25
CA ILE A 77 4.28 -13.62 9.41
C ILE A 77 5.67 -12.99 9.44
N HIS A 78 5.75 -11.66 9.51
CA HIS A 78 7.03 -10.96 9.56
C HIS A 78 7.83 -11.33 10.81
N ALA A 79 7.17 -11.46 11.96
CA ALA A 79 7.81 -11.87 13.21
C ALA A 79 8.50 -13.25 13.11
N ASP A 80 7.96 -14.16 12.30
CA ASP A 80 8.48 -15.52 12.17
C ASP A 80 9.52 -15.66 11.05
N THR A 81 9.45 -14.82 10.01
CA THR A 81 10.15 -15.08 8.74
C THR A 81 11.12 -13.98 8.31
N CYS A 82 10.97 -12.75 8.81
CA CYS A 82 11.77 -11.63 8.36
C CYS A 82 13.07 -11.51 9.17
N THR A 83 14.13 -11.11 8.47
CA THR A 83 15.37 -10.66 9.16
C THR A 83 15.16 -9.28 9.79
N GLY A 84 16.01 -8.88 10.73
CA GLY A 84 15.86 -7.58 11.41
C GLY A 84 15.82 -6.37 10.46
N LEU A 85 16.55 -6.39 9.35
CA LEU A 85 16.52 -5.31 8.35
C LEU A 85 15.23 -5.30 7.52
N GLU A 86 14.72 -6.47 7.16
CA GLU A 86 13.44 -6.61 6.45
C GLU A 86 12.30 -6.14 7.35
N HIS A 87 12.32 -6.56 8.62
CA HIS A 87 11.35 -6.15 9.63
C HIS A 87 11.36 -4.63 9.87
N TRP A 88 12.55 -4.02 9.97
CA TRP A 88 12.67 -2.55 10.04
C TRP A 88 12.11 -1.86 8.80
N CYS A 89 12.35 -2.41 7.60
CA CYS A 89 11.80 -1.87 6.36
C CYS A 89 10.27 -1.90 6.36
N HIS A 90 9.67 -3.02 6.78
CA HIS A 90 8.21 -3.15 6.93
C HIS A 90 7.63 -2.18 7.97
N ALA A 91 8.28 -2.03 9.13
CA ALA A 91 7.86 -1.08 10.14
C ALA A 91 7.86 0.36 9.60
N MET A 92 8.88 0.74 8.84
CA MET A 92 8.94 2.05 8.18
C MET A 92 7.82 2.22 7.14
N LEU A 93 7.56 1.19 6.34
CA LEU A 93 6.46 1.18 5.36
C LEU A 93 5.09 1.34 6.05
N PHE A 94 4.87 0.75 7.22
CA PHE A 94 3.62 0.89 7.97
C PHE A 94 3.43 2.31 8.50
N VAL A 95 4.48 2.91 9.08
CA VAL A 95 4.44 4.30 9.56
C VAL A 95 4.15 5.26 8.41
N LEU A 96 4.84 5.09 7.29
CA LEU A 96 4.67 5.94 6.12
C LEU A 96 3.31 5.76 5.45
N HIS A 97 2.74 4.56 5.45
CA HIS A 97 1.41 4.28 4.90
C HIS A 97 0.32 5.17 5.52
N GLY A 98 0.23 5.17 6.85
CA GLY A 98 -0.72 6.00 7.58
C GLY A 98 -0.44 7.50 7.41
N ALA A 99 0.83 7.89 7.48
CA ALA A 99 1.24 9.28 7.28
C ALA A 99 0.89 9.80 5.87
N LEU A 100 1.05 8.97 4.85
CA LEU A 100 0.69 9.30 3.47
C LEU A 100 -0.81 9.44 3.29
N LEU A 101 -1.62 8.52 3.83
CA LEU A 101 -3.09 8.63 3.77
C LEU A 101 -3.56 9.93 4.44
N LEU A 102 -3.00 10.28 5.59
CA LEU A 102 -3.29 11.58 6.23
C LEU A 102 -2.90 12.76 5.33
N CYS A 103 -1.69 12.73 4.73
CA CYS A 103 -1.25 13.78 3.81
C CYS A 103 -2.18 13.91 2.59
N PHE A 104 -2.64 12.80 2.02
CA PHE A 104 -3.57 12.83 0.89
C PHE A 104 -4.96 13.32 1.27
N GLY A 105 -5.45 12.97 2.47
CA GLY A 105 -6.69 13.52 3.00
C GLY A 105 -6.61 15.04 3.19
N LEU A 106 -5.50 15.55 3.73
CA LEU A 106 -5.25 16.98 3.85
C LEU A 106 -5.11 17.66 2.49
N LEU A 107 -4.36 17.07 1.55
CA LEU A 107 -4.26 17.59 0.19
C LEU A 107 -5.64 17.68 -0.46
N TRP A 108 -6.45 16.64 -0.37
CA TRP A 108 -7.80 16.63 -0.94
C TRP A 108 -8.70 17.72 -0.33
N PHE A 109 -8.56 17.98 0.97
CA PHE A 109 -9.30 19.04 1.64
C PHE A 109 -8.92 20.44 1.14
N TYR A 110 -7.62 20.72 0.95
CA TYR A 110 -7.13 22.05 0.57
C TYR A 110 -7.08 22.29 -0.95
N ASP A 111 -6.75 21.27 -1.73
CA ASP A 111 -6.65 21.30 -3.19
C ASP A 111 -7.27 20.02 -3.79
N PRO A 112 -8.60 19.96 -3.91
CA PRO A 112 -9.30 18.79 -4.43
C PRO A 112 -9.04 18.52 -5.92
N GLN A 113 -8.40 19.46 -6.64
CA GLN A 113 -8.08 19.33 -8.06
C GLN A 113 -6.63 18.89 -8.30
N ALA A 114 -5.84 18.70 -7.23
CA ALA A 114 -4.47 18.23 -7.33
C ALA A 114 -4.37 16.95 -8.18
N LEU A 115 -3.62 17.03 -9.28
CA LEU A 115 -3.53 15.94 -10.28
C LEU A 115 -3.10 14.60 -9.66
N ILE A 116 -2.24 14.64 -8.64
CA ILE A 116 -1.76 13.42 -7.98
C ILE A 116 -2.89 12.60 -7.34
N LEU A 117 -3.97 13.24 -6.88
CA LEU A 117 -5.14 12.54 -6.33
C LEU A 117 -5.87 11.69 -7.39
N ARG A 118 -5.68 12.00 -8.67
CA ARG A 118 -6.26 11.28 -9.81
C ARG A 118 -5.34 10.19 -10.36
N LEU A 119 -4.03 10.47 -10.38
CA LEU A 119 -3.04 9.56 -10.96
C LEU A 119 -2.60 8.47 -9.99
N LEU A 120 -2.50 8.77 -8.70
CA LEU A 120 -1.96 7.82 -7.73
C LEU A 120 -2.79 6.53 -7.60
N PRO A 121 -4.15 6.56 -7.55
CA PRO A 121 -4.94 5.33 -7.52
C PRO A 121 -4.70 4.41 -8.74
N LEU A 122 -4.45 5.00 -9.91
CA LEU A 122 -4.13 4.23 -11.11
C LEU A 122 -2.76 3.56 -10.98
N GLY A 123 -1.76 4.29 -10.47
CA GLY A 123 -0.43 3.76 -10.21
C GLY A 123 -0.45 2.60 -9.21
N THR A 124 -1.22 2.73 -8.12
CA THR A 124 -1.34 1.67 -7.11
C THR A 124 -2.12 0.48 -7.65
N LEU A 125 -3.13 0.68 -8.50
CA LEU A 125 -3.84 -0.41 -9.16
C LEU A 125 -2.94 -1.20 -10.12
N VAL A 126 -2.10 -0.51 -10.89
CA VAL A 126 -1.07 -1.15 -11.74
C VAL A 126 -0.10 -1.96 -10.88
N PHE A 127 0.31 -1.43 -9.73
CA PHE A 127 1.19 -2.15 -8.81
C PHE A 127 0.51 -3.40 -8.21
N ALA A 128 -0.77 -3.31 -7.81
CA ALA A 128 -1.55 -4.47 -7.36
C ALA A 128 -1.64 -5.55 -8.46
N ALA A 129 -1.89 -5.14 -9.70
CA ALA A 129 -1.92 -6.06 -10.83
C ALA A 129 -0.56 -6.73 -11.06
N TYR A 130 0.53 -5.97 -10.97
CA TYR A 130 1.89 -6.52 -11.00
C TYR A 130 2.10 -7.56 -9.90
N GLN A 131 1.78 -7.24 -8.63
CA GLN A 131 1.96 -8.16 -7.50
C GLN A 131 1.15 -9.45 -7.72
N HIS A 132 -0.09 -9.34 -8.18
CA HIS A 132 -0.93 -10.50 -8.47
C HIS A 132 -0.32 -11.36 -9.58
N ILE A 133 0.01 -10.77 -10.72
CA ILE A 133 0.55 -11.49 -11.88
C ILE A 133 1.88 -12.15 -11.53
N TYR A 134 2.80 -11.42 -10.90
CA TYR A 134 4.12 -11.94 -10.60
C TYR A 134 4.07 -13.08 -9.56
N TRP A 135 3.45 -12.86 -8.41
CA TRP A 135 3.52 -13.81 -7.30
C TRP A 135 2.49 -14.95 -7.38
N ASN A 136 1.29 -14.66 -7.87
CA ASN A 136 0.19 -15.64 -7.87
C ASN A 136 0.06 -16.38 -9.21
N VAL A 137 0.56 -15.81 -10.32
CA VAL A 137 0.54 -16.46 -11.64
C VAL A 137 1.92 -16.97 -12.04
N TYR A 138 2.92 -16.10 -12.15
CA TYR A 138 4.23 -16.47 -12.69
C TYR A 138 5.05 -17.37 -11.75
N VAL A 139 5.35 -16.90 -10.53
CA VAL A 139 6.15 -17.66 -9.56
C VAL A 139 5.47 -18.97 -9.18
N ARG A 140 4.14 -18.96 -9.03
CA ARG A 140 3.36 -20.16 -8.72
C ARG A 140 3.55 -21.27 -9.77
N ARG A 141 3.53 -20.93 -11.07
CA ARG A 141 3.74 -21.90 -12.16
C ARG A 141 5.13 -22.52 -12.18
N ARG A 142 6.14 -21.85 -11.60
CA ARG A 142 7.52 -22.34 -11.58
C ARG A 142 7.79 -23.37 -10.47
N HIS A 143 6.92 -23.41 -9.45
CA HIS A 143 7.06 -24.29 -8.29
C HIS A 143 5.94 -25.37 -8.21
N GLN A 144 5.13 -25.49 -9.26
CA GLN A 144 4.21 -26.62 -9.50
C GLN A 144 4.83 -27.55 -10.53
#